data_AF-A0A6G0ZNB5-F1
#
_entry.id   AF-A0A6G0ZNB5-F1
#
_cell.length_a   1.000
_cell.length_b   1.000
_cell.length_c   1.000
_cell.angle_alpha   90.00
_cell.angle_beta   90.00
_cell.angle_gamma   90.00
#
_symmetry.space_group_name_H-M   'P 1'
#
loop_
_entity.id
_entity.type
_entity.pdbx_description
1 polymer ?
#
loop_
_entity_poly.entity_id
_entity_poly.type
_entity_poly.pdbx_seq_one_letter_code
_entity_poly.pdbx_strand_id
1 'polypeptide(L)'
;MSSDLTFNAHIDSIYSIALRVIGLTKRKADVGLDAIAKELGLEPITTRCLYNDVSFIYKLISGQLICPEFLQKINFRVLAFNSRYNPPFWVLQHSSNLIANNPKYRLLNHCNDIPNFDFCFDSLAKLKDIVMNSS
;
A
#
# COMPACT_ATOMS: atom_id res chain seq x y z
N MET A 1 14.64 -9.07 -13.50
CA MET A 1 13.63 -9.77 -12.67
C MET A 1 14.32 -10.25 -11.39
N SER A 2 13.66 -10.12 -10.23
CA SER A 2 14.10 -10.64 -8.91
C SER A 2 14.95 -9.75 -7.97
N SER A 3 14.57 -8.48 -7.74
CA SER A 3 15.01 -7.73 -6.54
C SER A 3 13.88 -7.42 -5.56
N ASP A 4 12.62 -7.49 -6.00
CA ASP A 4 11.48 -7.02 -5.20
C ASP A 4 10.95 -8.14 -4.29
N LEU A 5 11.12 -9.38 -4.77
CA LEU A 5 10.99 -10.56 -3.95
C LEU A 5 11.97 -10.54 -2.76
N THR A 6 13.16 -9.92 -2.87
CA THR A 6 14.14 -9.95 -1.75
C THR A 6 13.86 -8.90 -0.68
N PHE A 7 13.45 -7.68 -1.04
CA PHE A 7 13.15 -6.65 -0.03
C PHE A 7 11.85 -6.95 0.72
N ASN A 8 10.77 -7.27 0.01
CA ASN A 8 9.50 -7.58 0.66
C ASN A 8 9.62 -8.87 1.48
N ALA A 9 10.26 -9.93 0.97
CA ALA A 9 10.52 -11.12 1.77
C ALA A 9 11.43 -10.86 2.97
N HIS A 10 12.37 -9.91 2.87
CA HIS A 10 13.18 -9.51 4.01
C HIS A 10 12.35 -8.79 5.08
N ILE A 11 11.48 -7.88 4.69
CA ILE A 11 10.55 -7.19 5.60
C ILE A 11 9.57 -8.18 6.25
N ASP A 12 9.03 -9.12 5.47
CA ASP A 12 8.18 -10.20 5.99
C ASP A 12 8.95 -11.11 6.96
N SER A 13 10.22 -11.40 6.65
CA SER A 13 11.12 -12.14 7.55
C SER A 13 11.30 -11.39 8.87
N ILE A 14 11.58 -10.08 8.85
CA ILE A 14 11.70 -9.27 10.07
C ILE A 14 10.39 -9.28 10.86
N TYR A 15 9.25 -9.12 10.20
CA TYR A 15 7.93 -9.17 10.83
C TYR A 15 7.69 -10.53 11.51
N SER A 16 8.02 -11.63 10.84
CA SER A 16 7.92 -12.98 11.41
C SER A 16 8.82 -13.17 12.64
N ILE A 17 10.04 -12.62 12.62
CA ILE A 17 10.96 -12.66 13.76
C ILE A 17 10.37 -11.89 14.94
N ALA A 18 9.82 -10.70 14.71
CA ALA A 18 9.19 -9.91 15.76
C ALA A 18 8.00 -10.66 16.38
N LEU A 19 7.14 -11.28 15.57
CA LEU A 19 6.01 -12.09 16.06
C LEU A 19 6.48 -13.30 16.88
N ARG A 20 7.57 -13.97 16.48
CA ARG A 20 8.18 -15.06 17.26
C ARG A 20 8.67 -14.59 18.62
N VAL A 21 9.36 -13.45 18.69
CA VAL A 21 9.83 -12.87 19.95
C VAL A 21 8.66 -12.53 20.88
N ILE A 22 7.57 -11.99 20.33
CA ILE A 22 6.35 -11.69 21.10
C ILE A 22 5.68 -12.98 21.59
N GLY A 23 5.58 -14.00 20.72
CA GLY A 23 5.05 -15.32 21.06
C GLY A 23 5.81 -15.98 22.21
N LEU A 24 7.14 -15.93 22.17
CA LEU A 24 8.00 -16.42 23.26
C LEU A 24 7.76 -15.66 24.56
N THR A 25 7.72 -14.32 24.50
CA THR A 25 7.44 -13.48 25.68
C THR A 25 6.08 -13.81 26.30
N LYS A 26 5.07 -14.10 25.48
CA LYS A 26 3.71 -14.51 25.92
C LYS A 26 3.59 -15.99 26.30
N ARG A 27 4.67 -16.78 26.26
CA ARG A 27 4.69 -18.24 26.47
C ARG A 27 3.75 -19.01 25.53
N LYS A 28 3.57 -18.51 24.31
CA LYS A 28 2.75 -19.10 23.25
C LYS A 28 3.63 -19.58 22.09
N ALA A 29 4.63 -20.41 22.39
CA ALA A 29 5.62 -20.85 21.40
C ALA A 29 5.05 -21.80 20.33
N ASP A 30 4.02 -22.59 20.68
CA ASP A 30 3.39 -23.56 19.77
C ASP A 30 2.25 -22.99 18.93
N VAL A 31 1.94 -21.70 19.09
CA VAL A 31 0.85 -21.04 18.37
C VAL A 31 1.37 -20.47 17.05
N GLY A 32 0.63 -20.71 15.96
CA GLY A 32 0.96 -20.15 14.64
C GLY A 32 1.07 -18.62 14.66
N LEU A 33 1.98 -18.05 13.87
CA LEU A 33 2.26 -16.61 13.83
C LEU A 33 1.02 -15.79 13.48
N ASP A 34 0.15 -16.30 12.61
CA ASP A 34 -1.08 -15.62 12.19
C ASP A 34 -2.07 -15.48 13.36
N ALA A 35 -2.13 -16.47 14.25
CA ALA A 35 -2.98 -16.41 15.43
C ALA A 35 -2.44 -15.39 16.45
N ILE A 36 -1.12 -15.28 16.59
CA ILE A 36 -0.47 -14.25 17.42
C ILE A 36 -0.73 -12.86 16.83
N ALA A 37 -0.57 -12.70 15.52
CA ALA A 37 -0.86 -11.44 14.82
C ALA A 37 -2.32 -11.03 15.01
N LYS A 38 -3.27 -11.95 14.82
CA LYS A 38 -4.70 -11.73 15.01
C LYS A 38 -5.07 -11.36 16.45
N GLU A 39 -4.48 -12.03 17.44
CA GLU A 39 -4.67 -11.69 18.86
C GLU A 39 -4.20 -10.27 19.17
N LEU A 40 -3.11 -9.84 18.53
CA LEU A 40 -2.57 -8.49 18.69
C LEU A 40 -3.29 -7.44 17.83
N GLY A 41 -4.25 -7.85 16.99
CA GLY A 41 -4.87 -6.97 16.00
C GLY A 41 -3.87 -6.39 14.99
N LEU A 42 -2.79 -7.14 14.70
CA LEU A 42 -1.76 -6.72 13.76
C LEU A 42 -2.08 -7.21 12.35
N GLU A 43 -2.37 -6.26 11.48
CA GLU A 43 -2.50 -6.52 10.05
C GLU A 43 -1.15 -6.90 9.41
N PRO A 44 -1.17 -7.68 8.30
CA PRO A 44 0.02 -7.95 7.50
C PRO A 44 0.76 -6.66 7.14
N ILE A 45 2.09 -6.74 7.07
CA ILE A 45 2.92 -5.57 6.75
C ILE A 45 2.62 -5.04 5.34
N THR A 46 2.36 -5.93 4.39
CA THR A 46 1.97 -5.60 3.01
C THR A 46 0.71 -4.74 2.98
N THR A 47 -0.34 -5.13 3.70
CA THR A 47 -1.60 -4.39 3.82
C THR A 47 -1.39 -3.02 4.46
N ARG A 48 -0.57 -2.93 5.51
CA ARG A 48 -0.25 -1.65 6.16
C ARG A 48 0.57 -0.73 5.28
N CYS A 49 1.54 -1.26 4.54
CA CYS A 49 2.33 -0.51 3.57
C CYS A 49 1.42 0.02 2.44
N LEU A 50 0.58 -0.84 1.86
CA LEU A 50 -0.39 -0.46 0.85
C LEU A 50 -1.31 0.66 1.36
N TYR A 51 -1.90 0.50 2.55
CA TYR A 51 -2.77 1.52 3.14
C TYR A 51 -2.05 2.85 3.36
N ASN A 52 -0.81 2.82 3.87
CA ASN A 52 -0.02 4.03 4.06
C ASN A 52 0.25 4.76 2.74
N ASP A 53 0.53 4.02 1.68
CA ASP A 53 0.79 4.58 0.36
C ASP A 53 -0.45 5.28 -0.22
N VAL A 54 -1.58 4.57 -0.25
CA VAL A 54 -2.81 5.12 -0.83
C VAL A 54 -3.40 6.22 0.04
N SER A 55 -3.31 6.10 1.37
CA SER A 55 -3.79 7.14 2.29
C SER A 55 -2.92 8.40 2.22
N PHE A 56 -1.62 8.28 1.95
CA PHE A 56 -0.74 9.43 1.71
C PHE A 56 -1.20 10.21 0.47
N ILE A 57 -1.45 9.52 -0.65
CA ILE A 57 -1.93 10.16 -1.89
C ILE A 57 -3.31 10.78 -1.68
N TYR A 58 -4.24 10.07 -1.03
CA TYR A 58 -5.54 10.60 -0.68
C TYR A 58 -5.43 11.91 0.11
N LYS A 59 -4.64 11.90 1.20
CA LYS A 59 -4.47 13.08 2.06
C LYS A 59 -3.85 14.25 1.32
N LEU A 60 -2.94 13.98 0.40
CA LEU A 60 -2.31 15.01 -0.42
C LEU A 60 -3.32 15.65 -1.38
N ILE A 61 -4.16 14.85 -2.05
CA ILE A 61 -5.18 15.34 -2.99
C ILE A 61 -6.30 16.07 -2.24
N SER A 62 -6.72 15.53 -1.09
CA SER A 62 -7.79 16.11 -0.27
C SER A 62 -7.34 17.34 0.53
N GLY A 63 -6.09 17.80 0.37
CA GLY A 63 -5.52 18.94 1.10
C GLY A 63 -5.30 18.71 2.60
N GLN A 64 -5.38 17.48 3.09
CA GLN A 64 -5.06 17.12 4.48
C GLN A 64 -3.54 17.07 4.73
N LEU A 65 -2.76 16.89 3.67
CA LEU A 65 -1.31 16.99 3.67
C LEU A 65 -0.88 18.13 2.74
N ILE A 66 -0.15 19.11 3.27
CA ILE A 66 0.33 20.26 2.50
C ILE A 66 1.75 19.96 2.01
N CYS A 67 1.90 19.53 0.75
CA CYS A 67 3.19 19.32 0.09
C CYS A 67 3.06 19.61 -1.42
N PRO A 68 3.02 20.91 -1.81
CA PRO A 68 2.79 21.31 -3.20
C PRO A 68 3.84 20.74 -4.17
N GLU A 69 5.10 20.68 -3.75
CA GLU A 69 6.21 20.15 -4.53
C GLU A 69 6.06 18.66 -4.88
N PHE A 70 5.36 17.90 -4.04
CA PHE A 70 5.04 16.50 -4.34
C PHE A 70 3.74 16.41 -5.16
N LEU A 71 2.74 17.22 -4.84
CA LEU A 71 1.48 17.26 -5.59
C LEU A 71 1.71 17.59 -7.08
N GLN A 72 2.61 18.52 -7.38
CA GLN A 72 3.03 18.86 -8.75
C GLN A 72 3.67 17.69 -9.51
N LYS A 73 4.15 16.65 -8.82
CA LYS A 73 4.76 15.46 -9.43
C LYS A 73 3.75 14.34 -9.69
N ILE A 74 2.52 14.47 -9.22
CA ILE A 74 1.44 13.52 -9.46
C ILE A 74 0.82 13.80 -10.83
N ASN A 75 0.78 12.77 -11.66
CA ASN A 75 0.15 12.85 -12.97
C ASN A 75 -1.21 12.17 -12.92
N PHE A 76 -2.28 12.94 -13.09
CA PHE A 76 -3.62 12.39 -13.27
C PHE A 76 -3.76 11.82 -14.67
N ARG A 77 -4.44 10.69 -14.79
CA ARG A 77 -4.78 10.13 -16.09
C ARG A 77 -6.07 10.77 -16.59
N VAL A 78 -5.95 11.58 -17.63
CA VAL A 78 -7.13 12.11 -18.35
C VAL A 78 -7.43 11.18 -19.51
N LEU A 79 -8.54 10.45 -19.42
CA LEU A 79 -8.98 9.61 -20.53
C LEU A 79 -9.70 10.44 -21.59
N ALA A 80 -9.32 10.25 -22.86
CA ALA A 80 -10.00 10.87 -24.00
C ALA A 80 -11.34 10.20 -24.34
N PHE A 81 -11.56 8.97 -23.86
CA PHE A 81 -12.76 8.19 -24.11
C PHE A 81 -13.05 7.29 -22.90
N ASN A 82 -14.32 6.89 -22.74
CA ASN A 82 -14.75 6.08 -21.61
C ASN A 82 -14.28 4.62 -21.75
N SER A 83 -13.15 4.29 -21.11
CA SER A 83 -12.58 2.95 -21.08
C SER A 83 -13.05 2.19 -19.84
N ARG A 84 -13.28 0.87 -19.98
CA ARG A 84 -13.57 -0.02 -18.83
C ARG A 84 -12.44 -0.05 -17.81
N TYR A 85 -11.20 0.14 -18.27
CA TYR A 85 -10.04 0.33 -17.41
C TYR A 85 -9.73 1.82 -17.32
N ASN A 86 -10.01 2.42 -16.17
CA ASN A 86 -9.84 3.85 -15.91
C ASN A 86 -9.06 4.08 -14.60
N PRO A 87 -7.74 3.82 -14.58
CA PRO A 87 -6.93 4.11 -13.41
C PRO A 87 -6.81 5.63 -13.23
N PRO A 88 -6.88 6.14 -11.98
CA PRO A 88 -6.86 7.57 -11.69
C PRO A 88 -5.55 8.27 -12.05
N PHE A 89 -4.42 7.56 -12.00
CA PHE A 89 -3.09 8.15 -12.18
C PHE A 89 -2.37 7.59 -13.40
N TRP A 90 -1.61 8.47 -14.07
CA TRP A 90 -0.67 8.07 -15.10
C TRP A 90 0.68 7.74 -14.46
N VAL A 91 1.14 6.51 -14.68
CA VAL A 91 2.45 6.03 -14.22
C VAL A 91 3.29 5.66 -15.43
N LEU A 92 4.53 6.14 -15.45
CA LEU A 92 5.48 5.82 -16.51
C LEU A 92 5.78 4.32 -16.47
N GLN A 93 5.85 3.68 -17.64
CA GLN A 93 6.30 2.30 -17.71
C GLN A 93 7.81 2.23 -17.48
N HIS A 94 8.25 1.29 -16.67
CA HIS A 94 9.64 1.14 -16.28
C HIS A 94 10.12 -0.28 -16.57
N SER A 95 11.37 -0.38 -17.03
CA SER A 95 12.04 -1.67 -17.25
C SER A 95 12.79 -2.18 -16.01
N SER A 96 13.08 -1.30 -15.05
CA SER A 96 13.86 -1.64 -13.86
C SER A 96 13.04 -1.58 -12.58
N ASN A 97 13.28 -2.58 -11.73
CA ASN A 97 12.68 -2.69 -10.41
C ASN A 97 13.00 -1.49 -9.52
N LEU A 98 14.21 -0.96 -9.59
CA LEU A 98 14.61 0.20 -8.79
C LEU A 98 13.68 1.40 -9.03
N ILE A 99 13.35 1.64 -10.30
CA ILE A 99 12.45 2.74 -10.67
C ILE A 99 11.02 2.37 -10.27
N ALA A 100 10.58 1.12 -10.48
CA ALA A 100 9.25 0.66 -10.07
C ALA A 100 8.99 0.85 -8.56
N ASN A 101 10.00 0.65 -7.72
CA ASN A 101 9.91 0.84 -6.26
C ASN A 101 10.16 2.28 -5.78
N ASN A 102 10.51 3.19 -6.69
CA ASN A 102 10.60 4.60 -6.33
C ASN A 102 9.24 5.06 -5.79
N PRO A 103 9.18 5.74 -4.63
CA PRO A 103 7.93 6.18 -4.02
C PRO A 103 7.00 6.91 -5.00
N LYS A 104 7.54 7.77 -5.88
CA LYS A 104 6.75 8.50 -6.87
C LYS A 104 5.87 7.58 -7.73
N TYR A 105 6.39 6.43 -8.16
CA TYR A 105 5.69 5.53 -9.06
C TYR A 105 4.94 4.44 -8.30
N ARG A 106 5.57 3.89 -7.25
CA ARG A 106 4.98 2.87 -6.40
C ARG A 106 3.67 3.32 -5.76
N LEU A 107 3.63 4.55 -5.21
CA LEU A 107 2.43 5.13 -4.59
C LEU A 107 1.27 5.22 -5.60
N LEU A 108 1.55 5.70 -6.81
CA LEU A 108 0.54 5.89 -7.84
C LEU A 108 0.06 4.55 -8.42
N ASN A 109 0.96 3.56 -8.56
CA ASN A 109 0.58 2.20 -8.94
C ASN A 109 -0.35 1.57 -7.90
N HIS A 110 0.01 1.64 -6.62
CA HIS A 110 -0.86 1.16 -5.54
C HIS A 110 -2.24 1.81 -5.57
N CYS A 111 -2.32 3.10 -5.89
CA CYS A 111 -3.60 3.79 -6.03
C CYS A 111 -4.41 3.30 -7.25
N ASN A 112 -3.73 3.00 -8.36
CA ASN A 112 -4.37 2.48 -9.58
C ASN A 112 -4.91 1.06 -9.39
N ASP A 113 -4.30 0.29 -8.50
CA ASP A 113 -4.71 -1.08 -8.18
C ASP A 113 -5.92 -1.13 -7.23
N ILE A 114 -6.34 0.00 -6.63
CA ILE A 114 -7.53 0.04 -5.78
C ILE A 114 -8.79 0.01 -6.65
N PRO A 115 -9.62 -1.05 -6.55
CA PRO A 115 -10.83 -1.16 -7.36
C PRO A 115 -11.93 -0.22 -6.84
N ASN A 116 -12.65 0.41 -7.78
CA ASN A 116 -13.89 1.17 -7.50
C ASN A 116 -13.76 2.25 -6.41
N PHE A 117 -12.61 2.91 -6.33
CA PHE A 117 -12.35 4.01 -5.41
C PHE A 117 -12.07 5.31 -6.16
N ASP A 118 -12.81 6.36 -5.82
CA ASP A 118 -12.64 7.70 -6.36
C ASP A 118 -11.94 8.60 -5.35
N PHE A 119 -10.69 8.97 -5.65
CA PHE A 119 -9.85 9.79 -4.78
C PHE A 119 -10.37 11.23 -4.56
N CYS A 120 -11.33 11.70 -5.36
CA CYS A 120 -11.88 13.04 -5.24
C CYS A 120 -13.17 13.08 -4.41
N PHE A 121 -13.94 11.99 -4.37
CA PHE A 121 -15.29 11.98 -3.79
C PHE A 121 -15.49 10.94 -2.69
N ASP A 122 -14.74 9.85 -2.70
CA ASP A 122 -14.85 8.83 -1.66
C ASP A 122 -14.13 9.24 -0.37
N SER A 123 -14.52 8.64 0.75
CA SER A 123 -13.92 8.93 2.05
C SER A 123 -12.72 8.06 2.36
N LEU A 124 -11.83 8.55 3.23
CA LEU A 124 -10.71 7.77 3.77
C LEU A 124 -11.17 6.50 4.51
N ALA A 125 -12.38 6.50 5.09
CA ALA A 125 -12.95 5.33 5.74
C ALA A 125 -13.23 4.22 4.72
N LYS A 126 -13.87 4.56 3.58
CA LYS A 126 -14.10 3.62 2.47
C LYS A 126 -12.77 3.08 1.93
N LEU A 127 -11.74 3.92 1.82
CA LEU A 127 -10.40 3.48 1.40
C LEU A 127 -9.82 2.42 2.33
N LYS A 128 -9.91 2.68 3.65
CA LYS A 128 -9.46 1.74 4.66
C LYS A 128 -10.21 0.42 4.55
N ASP A 129 -11.53 0.46 4.42
CA ASP A 129 -12.35 -0.75 4.31
C ASP A 129 -11.98 -1.56 3.06
N ILE A 130 -11.75 -0.92 1.91
CA ILE A 130 -11.32 -1.62 0.69
C ILE A 130 -9.97 -2.30 0.92
N VAL A 131 -8.96 -1.57 1.41
CA VAL A 131 -7.61 -2.12 1.57
C VAL A 131 -7.58 -3.27 2.59
N MET A 132 -8.29 -3.14 3.70
CA MET A 132 -8.30 -4.16 4.75
C MET A 132 -9.10 -5.41 4.34
N ASN A 133 -10.14 -5.27 3.51
CA ASN A 133 -10.91 -6.42 3.02
C ASN A 133 -10.34 -7.05 1.73
N SER A 134 -9.25 -6.49 1.17
CA SER A 134 -8.59 -7.01 -0.03
C SER A 134 -7.48 -8.03 0.27
N SER A 135 -7.22 -8.32 1.56
CA SER A 135 -6.13 -9.20 2.04
C SER A 135 -6.64 -10.58 2.45
#